data_AF-A0A8T9B3F4-F1
#
_entry.id   AF-A0A8T9B3F4-F1
#
_cell.length_a   1.000
_cell.length_b   1.000
_cell.length_c   1.000
_cell.angle_alpha   90.00
_cell.angle_beta   90.00
_cell.angle_gamma   90.00
#
_symmetry.space_group_name_H-M   'P 1'
#
loop_
_entity.id
_entity.type
_entity.pdbx_description
1 polymer ?
#
loop_
_entity_poly.entity_id
_entity_poly.type
_entity_poly.pdbx_seq_one_letter_code
_entity_poly.pdbx_strand_id
1 'polypeptide(L)'
;MVTWMADCGGDCLTFSTTGAGAVWFKIDQAGLLSGDLPTGLWGSGKMVADNSTWTSVIPASLKAGNYLLRHETIAMHTANAPQWYPECAQLVVTGSGTGVPGSAFLAAIPGVYVMSDPDVDLDPGVTNYTVPGPAVWTG
;
A
#
# COMPACT_ATOMS: atom_id res chain seq x y z
N MET A 1 -7.20 0.81 1.72
CA MET A 1 -6.44 -0.46 1.83
C MET A 1 -5.29 -0.39 0.88
N VAL A 2 -4.08 -0.68 1.33
CA VAL A 2 -2.89 -0.70 0.47
C VAL A 2 -1.99 -1.86 0.88
N THR A 3 -1.48 -2.59 -0.11
CA THR A 3 -0.50 -3.65 0.10
C THR A 3 0.76 -3.30 -0.67
N TRP A 4 1.89 -3.24 0.05
CA TRP A 4 3.20 -2.92 -0.46
C TRP A 4 4.15 -4.10 -0.33
N MET A 5 5.19 -4.10 -1.14
CA MET A 5 6.36 -4.96 -0.98
C MET A 5 7.65 -4.15 -1.09
N ALA A 6 8.73 -4.66 -0.50
CA ALA A 6 10.08 -4.13 -0.67
C ALA A 6 11.08 -5.30 -0.74
N ASP A 7 11.99 -5.28 -1.73
CA ASP A 7 13.10 -6.24 -1.82
C ASP A 7 14.08 -5.96 -0.67
N CYS A 8 14.36 -6.96 0.17
CA CYS A 8 15.29 -6.83 1.28
C CYS A 8 16.75 -6.73 0.80
N GLY A 9 17.03 -7.05 -0.47
CA GLY A 9 18.39 -7.07 -1.04
C GLY A 9 19.30 -8.13 -0.42
N GLY A 10 18.73 -9.05 0.38
CA GLY A 10 19.45 -9.94 1.28
C GLY A 10 18.51 -10.51 2.35
N ASP A 11 18.98 -10.62 3.59
CA ASP A 11 18.17 -11.12 4.71
C ASP A 11 17.28 -10.01 5.29
N CYS A 12 15.96 -10.23 5.28
CA CYS A 12 14.99 -9.29 5.84
C CYS A 12 15.16 -9.08 7.35
N LEU A 13 15.77 -10.03 8.09
CA LEU A 13 16.04 -9.86 9.52
C LEU A 13 17.02 -8.71 9.82
N THR A 14 17.86 -8.37 8.84
CA THR A 14 18.84 -7.28 8.94
C THR A 14 18.44 -6.04 8.14
N PHE A 15 17.33 -6.12 7.40
CA PHE A 15 16.86 -5.02 6.58
C PHE A 15 16.26 -3.91 7.45
N SER A 16 16.78 -2.70 7.28
CA SER A 16 16.22 -1.51 7.94
C SER A 16 15.37 -0.72 6.97
N THR A 17 14.10 -0.51 7.33
CA THR A 17 13.19 0.37 6.58
C THR A 17 13.47 1.86 6.88
N THR A 18 14.14 2.16 8.00
CA THR A 18 14.49 3.52 8.40
C THR A 18 15.56 4.09 7.49
N GLY A 19 15.24 5.14 6.75
CA GLY A 19 16.21 5.81 5.87
C GLY A 19 16.54 5.04 4.59
N ALA A 20 15.80 3.96 4.27
CA ALA A 20 16.00 3.17 3.05
C ALA A 20 15.67 3.95 1.76
N GLY A 21 15.00 5.10 1.87
CA GLY A 21 14.53 5.87 0.72
C GLY A 21 13.36 5.18 0.03
N ALA A 22 13.28 5.31 -1.29
CA ALA A 22 12.19 4.76 -2.09
C ALA A 22 12.43 3.28 -2.42
N VAL A 23 11.92 2.39 -1.57
CA VAL A 23 12.07 0.93 -1.72
C VAL A 23 10.74 0.19 -1.79
N TRP A 24 9.63 0.85 -1.43
CA TRP A 24 8.31 0.23 -1.39
C TRP A 24 7.62 0.38 -2.73
N PHE A 25 7.11 -0.72 -3.28
CA PHE A 25 6.22 -0.72 -4.43
C PHE A 25 4.88 -1.31 -4.04
N LYS A 26 3.82 -0.77 -4.63
CA LYS A 26 2.45 -1.17 -4.34
C LYS A 26 2.07 -2.37 -5.21
N ILE A 27 1.48 -3.41 -4.64
CA ILE A 27 0.98 -4.58 -5.38
C ILE A 27 -0.55 -4.67 -5.40
N ASP A 28 -1.22 -3.93 -4.52
CA ASP A 28 -2.68 -3.91 -4.44
C ASP A 28 -3.18 -2.64 -3.71
N GLN A 29 -4.37 -2.18 -4.07
CA GLN A 29 -5.05 -1.10 -3.37
C GLN A 29 -6.57 -1.12 -3.54
N ALA A 30 -7.25 -0.57 -2.55
CA ALA A 30 -8.64 -0.17 -2.66
C ALA A 30 -8.90 1.13 -1.88
N GLY A 31 -9.43 2.11 -2.58
CA GLY A 31 -9.91 3.39 -2.05
C GLY A 31 -11.44 3.39 -1.91
N LEU A 32 -12.08 4.44 -2.44
CA LEU A 32 -13.52 4.51 -2.63
C LEU A 32 -13.94 3.63 -3.82
N LEU A 33 -14.76 2.61 -3.58
CA LEU A 33 -15.19 1.64 -4.61
C LEU A 33 -16.48 2.08 -5.31
N SER A 34 -17.39 2.72 -4.57
CA SER A 34 -18.64 3.26 -5.10
C SER A 34 -19.24 4.31 -4.16
N GLY A 35 -20.12 5.17 -4.68
CA GLY A 35 -20.78 6.21 -3.89
C GLY A 35 -19.92 7.47 -3.74
N ASP A 36 -20.13 8.20 -2.65
CA ASP A 36 -19.40 9.42 -2.27
C ASP A 36 -18.52 9.18 -1.03
N LEU A 37 -17.70 10.17 -0.65
CA LEU A 37 -16.81 10.01 0.51
C LEU A 37 -17.56 9.66 1.81
N PRO A 38 -18.69 10.32 2.16
CA PRO A 38 -19.33 10.08 3.45
C PRO A 38 -20.13 8.77 3.55
N THR A 39 -20.72 8.29 2.45
CA THR A 39 -21.65 7.14 2.46
C THR A 39 -21.24 5.98 1.56
N GLY A 40 -20.17 6.16 0.78
CA GLY A 40 -19.70 5.18 -0.18
C GLY A 40 -19.12 3.91 0.43
N LEU A 41 -18.98 2.90 -0.44
CA LEU A 41 -18.30 1.66 -0.09
C LEU A 41 -16.80 1.86 -0.23
N TRP A 42 -16.09 1.80 0.88
CA TRP A 42 -14.63 1.86 0.91
C TRP A 42 -14.01 0.47 0.90
N GLY A 43 -12.74 0.37 0.50
CA GLY A 43 -11.97 -0.87 0.60
C GLY A 43 -11.97 -1.46 2.02
N SER A 44 -11.93 -0.62 3.06
CA SER A 44 -12.06 -1.07 4.46
C SER A 44 -13.43 -1.66 4.77
N GLY A 45 -14.51 -1.07 4.22
CA GLY A 45 -15.85 -1.63 4.31
C GLY A 45 -15.97 -2.99 3.62
N LYS A 46 -15.37 -3.15 2.43
CA LYS A 46 -15.27 -4.46 1.75
C LYS A 46 -14.51 -5.47 2.61
N MET A 47 -13.37 -5.09 3.20
CA MET A 47 -12.55 -5.94 4.06
C MET A 47 -13.35 -6.45 5.26
N VAL A 48 -14.05 -5.55 5.95
CA VAL A 48 -14.91 -5.91 7.10
C VAL A 48 -16.01 -6.89 6.70
N ALA A 49 -16.67 -6.65 5.55
CA ALA A 49 -17.69 -7.55 5.03
C ALA A 49 -17.14 -8.94 4.64
N ASP A 50 -15.86 -9.01 4.27
CA ASP A 50 -15.15 -10.22 3.89
C ASP A 50 -14.51 -10.91 5.12
N ASN A 51 -15.27 -11.02 6.22
CA ASN A 51 -14.81 -11.60 7.48
C ASN A 51 -13.50 -10.98 7.99
N SER A 52 -13.38 -9.65 7.90
CA SER A 52 -12.18 -8.88 8.23
C SER A 52 -10.90 -9.38 7.55
N THR A 53 -11.01 -9.81 6.29
CA THR A 53 -9.90 -10.39 5.51
C THR A 53 -9.61 -9.55 4.27
N TRP A 54 -8.32 -9.46 3.91
CA TRP A 54 -7.87 -8.86 2.65
C TRP A 54 -6.96 -9.84 1.92
N THR A 55 -7.25 -10.11 0.65
CA THR A 55 -6.45 -11.00 -0.19
C THR A 55 -5.77 -10.18 -1.28
N SER A 56 -4.44 -10.23 -1.33
CA SER A 56 -3.63 -9.65 -2.41
C SER A 56 -2.82 -10.73 -3.10
N VAL A 57 -2.49 -10.54 -4.37
CA VAL A 57 -1.71 -11.50 -5.18
C VAL A 57 -0.31 -10.93 -5.41
N ILE A 58 0.72 -11.72 -5.08
CA ILE A 58 2.10 -11.36 -5.43
C ILE A 58 2.25 -11.47 -6.96
N PRO A 59 2.73 -10.42 -7.66
CA PRO A 59 2.90 -10.47 -9.11
C PRO A 59 3.79 -11.64 -9.54
N ALA A 60 3.31 -12.48 -10.45
CA ALA A 60 4.01 -13.70 -10.85
C ALA A 60 5.35 -13.44 -11.57
N SER A 61 5.50 -12.25 -12.18
CA SER A 61 6.76 -11.84 -12.81
C SER A 61 7.79 -11.34 -11.80
N LEU A 62 7.44 -11.11 -10.53
CA LEU A 62 8.36 -10.60 -9.52
C LEU A 62 9.58 -11.51 -9.37
N LYS A 63 10.78 -10.91 -9.40
CA LYS A 63 12.04 -11.60 -9.17
C LYS A 63 11.99 -12.37 -7.84
N ALA A 64 12.36 -13.64 -7.86
CA ALA A 64 12.51 -14.42 -6.62
C ALA A 64 13.51 -13.75 -5.65
N GLY A 65 13.25 -13.86 -4.35
CA GLY A 65 14.04 -13.18 -3.32
C GLY A 65 13.32 -13.07 -1.99
N ASN A 66 13.94 -12.38 -1.05
CA ASN A 66 13.36 -12.10 0.27
C ASN A 66 12.73 -10.71 0.26
N TYR A 67 11.48 -10.63 0.69
CA TYR A 67 10.71 -9.38 0.65
C TYR A 67 10.04 -9.10 1.98
N LEU A 68 9.91 -7.84 2.31
CA LEU A 68 8.90 -7.38 3.25
C LEU A 68 7.58 -7.21 2.51
N LEU A 69 6.50 -7.74 3.07
CA LEU A 69 5.12 -7.38 2.75
C LEU A 69 4.66 -6.38 3.81
N ARG A 70 4.09 -5.26 3.41
CA ARG A 70 3.47 -4.29 4.33
C ARG A 70 2.02 -4.08 3.90
N HIS A 71 1.07 -4.47 4.74
CA HIS A 71 -0.34 -4.17 4.53
C HIS A 71 -0.75 -3.01 5.42
N GLU A 72 -1.61 -2.12 4.93
CA GLU A 72 -2.14 -1.05 5.77
C GLU A 72 -3.60 -0.69 5.47
N THR A 73 -4.27 -0.31 6.55
CA THR A 73 -5.53 0.44 6.50
C THR A 73 -5.25 1.90 6.82
N ILE A 74 -5.79 2.82 6.01
CA ILE A 74 -5.78 4.27 6.27
C ILE A 74 -7.21 4.66 6.60
N ALA A 75 -7.48 4.97 7.87
CA ALA A 75 -8.79 5.40 8.32
C ALA A 75 -8.85 6.93 8.37
N MET A 76 -9.85 7.50 7.70
CA MET A 76 -9.98 8.95 7.48
C MET A 76 -11.34 9.47 7.98
N HIS A 77 -11.92 8.81 8.99
CA HIS A 77 -13.24 9.17 9.52
C HIS A 77 -13.19 10.40 10.45
N THR A 78 -11.99 10.80 10.90
CA THR A 78 -11.77 12.01 11.71
C THR A 78 -11.09 13.06 10.84
N ALA A 79 -11.74 14.21 10.65
CA ALA A 79 -11.22 15.29 9.83
C ALA A 79 -9.85 15.78 10.35
N ASN A 80 -8.89 16.02 9.45
CA ASN A 80 -7.53 16.49 9.77
C ASN A 80 -6.71 15.55 10.67
N ALA A 81 -7.17 14.30 10.86
CA ALA A 81 -6.50 13.30 11.68
C ALA A 81 -6.56 11.90 11.05
N PRO A 82 -5.96 11.70 9.86
CA PRO A 82 -5.83 10.39 9.26
C PRO A 82 -5.06 9.43 10.19
N GLN A 83 -5.48 8.16 10.19
CA GLN A 83 -4.95 7.11 11.05
C GLN A 83 -4.42 5.97 10.19
N TRP A 84 -3.14 5.64 10.33
CA TRP A 84 -2.51 4.53 9.63
C TRP A 84 -2.38 3.33 10.55
N TYR A 85 -2.79 2.16 10.06
CA TYR A 85 -2.67 0.87 10.73
C TYR A 85 -1.85 -0.08 9.84
N PRO A 86 -0.50 -0.05 9.95
CA PRO A 86 0.35 -0.88 9.13
C PRO A 86 0.91 -2.09 9.89
N GLU A 87 0.93 -3.24 9.20
CA GLU A 87 1.59 -4.45 9.65
C GLU A 87 2.55 -4.95 8.58
N CYS A 88 3.65 -5.60 9.02
CA CYS A 88 4.65 -6.17 8.11
C CYS A 88 4.81 -7.68 8.32
N ALA A 89 5.10 -8.40 7.24
CA ALA A 89 5.49 -9.80 7.24
C ALA A 89 6.74 -10.00 6.36
N GLN A 90 7.55 -11.00 6.71
CA GLN A 90 8.70 -11.39 5.89
C GLN A 90 8.31 -12.57 4.99
N LEU A 91 8.62 -12.47 3.71
CA LEU A 91 8.29 -13.48 2.72
C LEU A 91 9.56 -13.94 1.99
N VAL A 92 9.61 -15.24 1.68
CA VAL A 92 10.53 -15.79 0.68
C VAL A 92 9.72 -16.02 -0.59
N VAL A 93 9.88 -15.13 -1.56
CA VAL A 93 9.24 -15.22 -2.87
C VAL A 93 10.03 -16.19 -3.74
N THR A 94 9.37 -17.23 -4.23
CA THR A 94 9.95 -18.23 -5.14
C THR A 94 9.33 -18.12 -6.54
N GLY A 95 9.90 -18.82 -7.52
CA GLY A 95 9.44 -18.81 -8.91
C GLY A 95 10.56 -18.45 -9.89
N SER A 96 10.19 -18.18 -11.14
CA SER A 96 11.12 -17.85 -12.24
C SER A 96 10.94 -16.43 -12.78
N GLY A 97 10.15 -15.59 -12.09
CA GLY A 97 10.01 -14.18 -12.40
C GLY A 97 11.36 -13.46 -12.39
N THR A 98 11.47 -12.41 -13.21
CA THR A 98 12.67 -11.55 -13.32
C THR A 98 12.34 -10.07 -13.28
N GLY A 99 11.05 -9.73 -13.16
CA GLY A 99 10.54 -8.38 -13.09
C GLY A 99 10.97 -7.69 -11.79
N VAL A 100 11.37 -6.44 -11.94
CA VAL A 100 11.73 -5.53 -10.86
C VAL A 100 10.98 -4.22 -11.11
N PRO A 101 10.25 -3.68 -10.12
CA PRO A 101 9.58 -2.39 -10.25
C PRO A 101 10.58 -1.28 -10.60
N GLY A 102 10.28 -0.51 -11.66
CA GLY A 102 11.06 0.68 -12.00
C GLY A 102 10.88 1.80 -10.97
N SER A 103 11.73 2.82 -10.99
CA SER A 103 11.72 3.93 -10.03
C SER A 103 10.37 4.66 -9.93
N ALA A 104 9.58 4.69 -11.00
CA ALA A 104 8.24 5.29 -11.00
C ALA A 104 7.21 4.55 -10.11
N PHE A 105 7.50 3.31 -9.72
CA PHE A 105 6.66 2.51 -8.83
C PHE A 105 7.15 2.51 -7.37
N LEU A 106 8.31 3.11 -7.10
CA LEU A 106 8.95 3.10 -5.79
C LEU A 106 8.54 4.33 -4.97
N ALA A 107 8.30 4.12 -3.69
CA ALA A 107 7.97 5.15 -2.72
C ALA A 107 8.72 4.95 -1.40
N ALA A 108 8.95 6.05 -0.69
CA ALA A 108 9.51 6.04 0.65
C ALA A 108 8.39 5.99 1.70
N ILE A 109 8.59 5.21 2.75
CA ILE A 109 7.68 5.17 3.91
C ILE A 109 8.56 5.28 5.16
N PRO A 110 8.59 6.44 5.86
CA PRO A 110 7.79 7.67 5.63
C PRO A 110 8.20 8.42 4.35
N GLY A 111 7.27 9.19 3.78
CA GLY A 111 7.49 10.06 2.62
C GLY A 111 6.36 10.07 1.59
N VAL A 112 5.68 8.93 1.41
CA VAL A 112 4.56 8.77 0.46
C VAL A 112 3.25 9.43 0.93
N TYR A 113 3.11 9.64 2.24
CA TYR A 113 1.95 10.27 2.86
C TYR A 113 2.34 11.67 3.31
N VAL A 114 1.81 12.69 2.63
CA VAL A 114 2.02 14.10 2.97
C VAL A 114 0.69 14.69 3.43
N MET A 115 0.68 15.30 4.62
CA MET A 115 -0.56 15.84 5.22
C MET A 115 -1.21 16.95 4.38
N SER A 116 -0.44 17.64 3.53
CA SER A 116 -1.00 18.65 2.62
C SER A 116 -1.69 18.05 1.39
N ASP A 117 -1.61 16.74 1.18
CA ASP A 117 -2.26 16.09 0.05
C ASP A 117 -3.76 15.93 0.33
N PRO A 118 -4.64 16.33 -0.60
CA PRO A 118 -6.09 16.25 -0.40
C PRO A 118 -6.61 14.81 -0.35
N ASP A 119 -5.80 13.84 -0.77
CA ASP A 119 -6.08 12.40 -0.67
C ASP A 119 -5.56 11.77 0.64
N VAL A 120 -4.85 12.53 1.48
CA VAL A 120 -4.41 12.11 2.82
C VAL A 120 -5.24 12.79 3.90
N ASP A 121 -5.42 14.10 3.77
CA ASP A 121 -6.35 14.88 4.57
C ASP A 121 -7.54 15.31 3.70
N LEU A 122 -8.62 14.52 3.76
CA LEU A 122 -9.74 14.63 2.83
C LEU A 122 -10.43 15.99 2.92
N ASP A 123 -10.40 16.73 1.81
CA ASP A 123 -11.15 17.97 1.66
C ASP A 123 -12.66 17.66 1.51
N PRO A 124 -13.54 18.29 2.31
CA PRO A 124 -15.00 18.11 2.25
C PRO A 124 -15.66 18.40 0.88
N GLY A 125 -14.95 18.98 -0.10
CA GLY A 125 -15.44 19.22 -1.45
C GLY A 125 -15.16 18.11 -2.48
N VAL A 126 -14.38 17.09 -2.13
CA VAL A 126 -13.90 16.06 -3.06
C VAL A 126 -14.93 14.94 -3.21
N THR A 127 -15.18 14.51 -4.45
CA THR A 127 -16.14 13.42 -4.76
C THR A 127 -15.47 12.14 -5.23
N ASN A 128 -14.16 12.18 -5.48
CA ASN A 128 -13.33 11.08 -5.94
C ASN A 128 -12.12 10.92 -5.02
N TYR A 129 -11.74 9.69 -4.69
CA TYR A 129 -10.57 9.44 -3.86
C TYR A 129 -9.47 8.76 -4.66
N THR A 130 -8.27 9.35 -4.65
CA THR A 130 -7.09 8.69 -5.20
C THR A 130 -6.28 8.10 -4.07
N VAL A 131 -5.97 6.81 -4.11
CA VAL A 131 -5.10 6.21 -3.10
C VAL A 131 -3.71 6.85 -3.20
N PRO A 132 -3.14 7.42 -2.12
CA PRO A 132 -1.85 8.09 -2.19
C PRO A 132 -0.70 7.17 -2.64
N GLY A 133 0.36 7.80 -3.17
CA GLY A 133 1.55 7.12 -3.67
C GLY A 133 1.47 6.65 -5.12
N PRO A 134 2.49 5.92 -5.61
CA PRO A 134 2.57 5.48 -6.99
C PRO A 134 1.46 4.50 -7.37
N ALA A 135 1.34 4.26 -8.68
CA ALA A 135 0.47 3.24 -9.24
C ALA A 135 0.82 1.84 -8.73
N VAL A 136 -0.15 0.92 -8.79
CA VAL A 136 0.09 -0.50 -8.53
C VAL A 136 1.03 -1.06 -9.58
N TRP A 137 2.10 -1.72 -9.14
CA TRP A 137 2.98 -2.51 -10.00
C TRP A 137 2.40 -3.91 -10.16
N THR A 138 2.01 -4.25 -11.39
CA THR A 138 1.32 -5.51 -11.70
C THR A 138 2.23 -6.61 -12.24
N GLY A 139 3.52 -6.31 -12.39
CA GLY A 139 4.50 -7.23 -12.96
C GLY A 139 5.09 -6.83 -14.30
#